data_AF-A0A9E0PLL4-F1
#
_entry.id   AF-A0A9E0PLL4-F1
#
_cell.length_a   1.000
_cell.length_b   1.000
_cell.length_c   1.000
_cell.angle_alpha   90.00
_cell.angle_beta   90.00
_cell.angle_gamma   90.00
#
_symmetry.space_group_name_H-M   'P 1'
#
loop_
_entity.id
_entity.type
_entity.pdbx_description
1 polymer ?
#
loop_
_entity_poly.entity_id
_entity_poly.type
_entity_poly.pdbx_seq_one_letter_code
_entity_poly.pdbx_strand_id
1 'polypeptide(L)'
;MTSNRLTSKNVLAIAATAALVICSTLAPSLKAESSSGLTAALQKARVFPPSSGAVASLVDRQAVVEVFHSQPDEAARRKLAILAARALVNYAAGQFNTIAVKFYDQGGTAGYSEVIVNSRDITSLVVGTIKLDELAASVSQVDIGPTDSKVSIFNKYLGAAEKQIDQGHFWEAEQIVDSAARIHGNPPETNGRFTRDMITLAQGFDTWGDPERAEAVLRKIVDHREATNSLNDSDADLSIQHLVDLLLEGKRYSEAEQLLTKLANNPSLSQAANPKAYAANLERLALCHIATAQYQKAESELNQIVTLKEGNGESSISLAKTFESLGDLYRTQGKRGDAQNYYKRARAIFDHAVVSRKPNEKIDYQVYHARLRQLDDKLKQL
;
A
#
# COMPACT_ATOMS: atom_id res chain seq x y z
N MET A 1 49.06 30.85 63.01
CA MET A 1 47.91 31.22 63.85
C MET A 1 47.51 32.65 63.51
N THR A 2 46.47 32.81 62.69
CA THR A 2 45.72 34.04 62.37
C THR A 2 44.82 33.68 61.18
N SER A 3 43.53 33.42 61.41
CA SER A 3 42.46 34.40 61.16
C SER A 3 42.41 34.86 59.69
N ASN A 4 41.45 34.34 58.93
CA ASN A 4 40.69 35.24 58.07
C ASN A 4 39.27 34.75 57.78
N ARG A 5 38.35 35.67 58.09
CA ARG A 5 36.90 35.63 57.92
C ARG A 5 36.51 35.33 56.47
N LEU A 6 35.72 34.28 56.24
CA LEU A 6 34.86 34.20 55.07
C LEU A 6 33.55 34.94 55.40
N THR A 7 33.45 36.13 54.84
CA THR A 7 32.29 37.01 54.87
C THR A 7 31.06 36.34 54.25
N SER A 8 29.94 36.41 54.97
CA SER A 8 28.61 35.87 54.68
C SER A 8 27.88 36.56 53.51
N LYS A 9 28.53 36.71 52.34
CA LYS A 9 27.90 37.32 51.16
C LYS A 9 27.98 36.51 49.86
N ASN A 10 28.64 35.36 49.83
CA ASN A 10 28.74 34.52 48.62
C ASN A 10 27.97 33.19 48.67
N VAL A 11 27.13 32.96 49.69
CA VAL A 11 26.22 31.78 49.71
C VAL A 11 24.89 32.06 48.98
N LEU A 12 24.61 33.31 48.59
CA LEU A 12 23.37 33.67 47.89
C LEU A 12 23.44 33.65 46.35
N ALA A 13 24.57 33.28 45.75
CA ALA A 13 24.75 33.31 44.28
C ALA A 13 24.89 31.94 43.61
N ILE A 14 24.78 30.82 44.34
CA ILE A 14 24.84 29.46 43.79
C ILE A 14 23.50 28.69 43.95
N ALA A 15 22.50 29.31 44.57
CA ALA A 15 21.15 28.74 44.71
C ALA A 15 20.16 29.11 43.58
N ALA A 16 20.61 29.79 42.52
CA ALA A 16 19.75 30.27 41.42
C ALA A 16 19.94 29.54 40.07
N THR A 17 20.75 28.49 40.02
CA THR A 17 21.02 27.69 38.79
C THR A 17 20.85 26.18 39.03
N ALA A 18 19.85 25.81 39.82
CA ALA A 18 19.42 24.42 39.99
C ALA A 18 17.90 24.25 40.16
N ALA A 19 17.11 25.21 39.64
CA ALA A 19 15.66 25.19 39.71
C ALA A 19 15.04 25.55 38.35
N LEU A 20 15.39 24.79 37.31
CA LEU A 20 14.58 24.72 36.09
C LEU A 20 14.61 23.32 35.47
N VAL A 21 14.62 22.29 36.32
CA VAL A 21 13.98 21.02 35.97
C VAL A 21 12.52 21.21 36.34
N ILE A 22 11.77 21.85 35.44
CA ILE A 22 10.32 21.78 35.51
C ILE A 22 10.02 20.30 35.35
N CYS A 23 9.52 19.69 36.43
CA CYS A 23 8.81 18.43 36.42
C CYS A 23 7.94 18.38 35.17
N SER A 24 8.40 17.67 34.14
CA SER A 24 7.51 16.98 33.21
C SER A 24 6.80 15.94 34.07
N THR A 25 5.72 16.36 34.74
CA THR A 25 4.72 15.42 35.17
C THR A 25 4.19 14.79 33.88
N LEU A 26 4.77 13.65 33.49
CA LEU A 26 4.05 12.70 32.66
C LEU A 26 2.77 12.45 33.42
N ALA A 27 1.67 13.06 32.96
CA ALA A 27 0.35 12.65 33.37
C ALA A 27 0.31 11.12 33.19
N PRO A 28 -0.19 10.36 34.17
CA PRO A 28 -0.35 8.93 33.99
C PRO A 28 -1.13 8.72 32.70
N SER A 29 -0.57 7.95 31.77
CA SER A 29 -1.21 7.63 30.48
C SER A 29 -2.52 6.92 30.80
N LEU A 30 -3.62 7.67 30.82
CA LEU A 30 -4.95 7.12 31.00
C LEU A 30 -5.21 6.25 29.77
N LYS A 31 -5.61 4.99 29.97
CA LYS A 31 -6.07 4.19 28.85
C LYS A 31 -7.40 4.76 28.37
N ALA A 32 -7.56 4.94 27.06
CA ALA A 32 -8.82 5.20 26.40
C ALA A 32 -9.70 3.94 26.45
N GLU A 33 -10.12 3.52 27.65
CA GLU A 33 -10.93 2.31 27.83
C GLU A 33 -12.42 2.55 27.49
N SER A 34 -12.83 3.81 27.28
CA SER A 34 -14.22 4.14 26.91
C SER A 34 -14.33 5.40 26.05
N SER A 35 -15.24 5.35 25.06
CA SER A 35 -15.62 6.50 24.21
C SER A 35 -16.10 7.71 25.02
N SER A 36 -16.65 7.48 26.21
CA SER A 36 -17.04 8.54 27.15
C SER A 36 -15.84 9.33 27.68
N GLY A 37 -14.71 8.67 27.96
CA GLY A 37 -13.48 9.33 28.39
C GLY A 37 -12.88 10.24 27.31
N LEU A 38 -12.86 9.76 26.06
CA LEU A 38 -12.39 10.54 24.91
C LEU A 38 -13.27 11.77 24.66
N THR A 39 -14.59 11.59 24.75
CA THR A 39 -15.55 12.69 24.60
C THR A 39 -15.39 13.74 25.70
N ALA A 40 -15.19 13.32 26.95
CA ALA A 40 -14.94 14.22 28.07
C ALA A 40 -13.62 14.99 27.91
N ALA A 41 -12.58 14.36 27.36
CA ALA A 41 -11.31 15.02 27.07
C ALA A 41 -11.46 16.16 26.05
N LEU A 42 -12.23 15.95 24.98
CA LEU A 42 -12.54 16.99 24.00
C LEU A 42 -13.32 18.16 24.62
N GLN A 43 -14.33 17.86 25.43
CA GLN A 43 -15.13 18.88 26.12
C GLN A 43 -14.29 19.71 27.08
N LYS A 44 -13.40 19.07 27.85
CA LYS A 44 -12.47 19.74 28.77
C LYS A 44 -11.50 20.65 28.03
N ALA A 45 -11.03 20.23 26.87
CA ALA A 45 -10.13 21.02 26.02
C ALA A 45 -10.84 22.22 25.34
N ARG A 46 -12.18 22.27 25.35
CA ARG A 46 -13.00 23.34 24.77
C ARG A 46 -12.65 23.63 23.30
N VAL A 47 -12.33 22.57 22.55
CA VAL A 47 -11.98 22.69 21.12
C VAL A 47 -13.20 23.09 20.29
N PHE A 48 -14.36 22.51 20.62
CA PHE A 48 -15.62 22.78 19.94
C PHE A 48 -16.60 23.48 20.89
N PRO A 49 -17.51 24.33 20.37
CA PRO A 49 -18.56 24.92 21.17
C PRO A 49 -19.51 23.83 21.72
N PRO A 50 -20.09 23.98 22.92
CA PRO A 50 -20.98 22.97 23.51
C PRO A 50 -22.19 22.61 22.63
N SER A 51 -22.61 23.53 21.76
CA SER A 51 -23.70 23.34 20.80
C SER A 51 -23.39 22.39 19.65
N SER A 52 -22.11 22.02 19.43
CA SER A 52 -21.71 21.13 18.32
C SER A 52 -21.94 19.64 18.60
N GLY A 53 -22.30 19.26 19.83
CA GLY A 53 -22.53 17.85 20.17
C GLY A 53 -21.37 16.91 19.81
N ALA A 54 -20.11 17.37 19.93
CA ALA A 54 -18.96 16.59 19.50
C ALA A 54 -18.77 15.32 20.36
N VAL A 55 -18.63 14.17 19.69
CA VAL A 55 -18.44 12.85 20.33
C VAL A 55 -17.18 12.20 19.78
N ALA A 56 -16.40 11.53 20.64
CA ALA A 56 -15.25 10.75 20.24
C ALA A 56 -15.45 9.27 20.54
N SER A 57 -15.01 8.42 19.61
CA SER A 57 -14.99 6.97 19.75
C SER A 57 -13.63 6.41 19.34
N LEU A 58 -13.34 5.19 19.80
CA LEU A 58 -12.13 4.46 19.44
C LEU A 58 -12.49 3.27 18.55
N VAL A 59 -11.85 3.19 17.39
CA VAL A 59 -11.93 2.05 16.47
C VAL A 59 -10.51 1.52 16.29
N ASP A 60 -10.16 0.45 17.00
CA ASP A 60 -8.78 -0.10 17.07
C ASP A 60 -7.76 0.96 17.53
N ARG A 61 -6.81 1.38 16.69
CA ARG A 61 -5.85 2.47 16.98
C ARG A 61 -6.21 3.80 16.31
N GLN A 62 -7.46 3.99 15.93
CA GLN A 62 -7.97 5.23 15.34
C GLN A 62 -9.01 5.88 16.27
N ALA A 63 -8.81 7.16 16.58
CA ALA A 63 -9.86 7.95 17.22
C ALA A 63 -10.74 8.60 16.13
N VAL A 64 -12.06 8.43 16.25
CA VAL A 64 -13.04 9.07 15.36
C VAL A 64 -13.80 10.12 16.17
N VAL A 65 -13.73 11.37 15.73
CA VAL A 65 -14.45 12.50 16.31
C VAL A 65 -15.55 12.92 15.37
N GLU A 66 -16.80 12.83 15.83
CA GLU A 66 -17.98 13.26 15.10
C GLU A 66 -18.44 14.60 15.64
N VAL A 67 -18.46 15.61 14.79
CA VAL A 67 -18.86 16.98 15.12
C VAL A 67 -20.14 17.30 14.37
N PHE A 68 -21.21 17.54 15.11
CA PHE A 68 -22.51 17.90 14.57
C PHE A 68 -22.73 19.42 14.67
N HIS A 69 -23.69 19.96 13.93
CA HIS A 69 -24.15 21.35 14.10
C HIS A 69 -23.03 22.42 14.05
N SER A 70 -21.93 22.16 13.34
CA SER A 70 -20.77 23.05 13.21
C SER A 70 -20.25 22.98 11.78
N GLN A 71 -20.23 24.13 11.08
CA GLN A 71 -19.73 24.24 9.70
C GLN A 71 -18.62 25.29 9.64
N PRO A 72 -17.40 24.94 10.07
CA PRO A 72 -16.25 25.80 9.84
C PRO A 72 -15.94 25.86 8.34
N ASP A 73 -15.26 26.91 7.90
CA ASP A 73 -14.61 26.90 6.58
C ASP A 73 -13.50 25.83 6.51
N GLU A 74 -12.99 25.56 5.31
CA GLU A 74 -12.01 24.49 5.08
C GLU A 74 -10.73 24.67 5.94
N ALA A 75 -10.20 25.90 6.03
CA ALA A 75 -9.00 26.18 6.81
C ALA A 75 -9.25 26.00 8.32
N ALA A 76 -10.42 26.41 8.81
CA ALA A 76 -10.83 26.24 10.19
C ALA A 76 -11.10 24.78 10.53
N ARG A 77 -11.67 23.97 9.61
CA ARG A 77 -11.86 22.53 9.82
C ARG A 77 -10.54 21.85 10.11
N ARG A 78 -9.52 22.10 9.29
CA ARG A 78 -8.19 21.50 9.47
C ARG A 78 -7.55 21.90 10.80
N LYS A 79 -7.61 23.18 11.16
CA LYS A 79 -7.10 23.67 12.45
C LYS A 79 -7.85 23.06 13.64
N LEU A 80 -9.18 23.04 13.60
CA LEU A 80 -10.00 22.44 14.66
C LEU A 80 -9.74 20.94 14.79
N ALA A 81 -9.59 20.23 13.67
CA ALA A 81 -9.25 18.82 13.67
C ALA A 81 -7.89 18.55 14.33
N ILE A 82 -6.88 19.37 14.02
CA ILE A 82 -5.55 19.28 14.65
C ILE A 82 -5.64 19.57 16.16
N LEU A 83 -6.42 20.55 16.57
CA LEU A 83 -6.61 20.86 18.00
C LEU A 83 -7.35 19.73 18.73
N ALA A 84 -8.35 19.12 18.11
CA ALA A 84 -9.04 17.95 18.63
C ALA A 84 -8.09 16.75 18.77
N ALA A 85 -7.31 16.47 17.71
CA ALA A 85 -6.29 15.43 17.72
C ALA A 85 -5.25 15.66 18.82
N ARG A 86 -4.78 16.90 19.01
CA ARG A 86 -3.88 17.26 20.11
C ARG A 86 -4.49 16.99 21.48
N ALA A 87 -5.77 17.33 21.68
CA ALA A 87 -6.45 17.06 22.95
C ALA A 87 -6.54 15.57 23.25
N LEU A 88 -6.85 14.75 22.24
CA LEU A 88 -6.93 13.29 22.38
C LEU A 88 -5.57 12.64 22.62
N VAL A 89 -4.54 13.01 21.84
CA VAL A 89 -3.17 12.49 22.03
C VAL A 89 -2.61 12.87 23.40
N ASN A 90 -2.90 14.07 23.91
CA ASN A 90 -2.50 14.47 25.27
C ASN A 90 -3.24 13.68 26.36
N TYR A 91 -4.48 13.27 26.10
CA TYR A 91 -5.27 12.47 27.03
C TYR A 91 -4.78 11.01 27.08
N ALA A 92 -4.51 10.41 25.92
CA ALA A 92 -4.13 9.01 25.77
C ALA A 92 -2.98 8.85 24.77
N ALA A 93 -1.78 9.28 25.18
CA ALA A 93 -0.58 9.24 24.34
C ALA A 93 -0.20 7.81 23.92
N GLY A 94 0.23 7.66 22.67
CA GLY A 94 0.67 6.37 22.10
C GLY A 94 -0.47 5.40 21.76
N GLN A 95 -1.73 5.76 22.00
CA GLN A 95 -2.87 4.88 21.73
C GLN A 95 -3.40 5.00 20.30
N PHE A 96 -3.19 6.16 19.67
CA PHE A 96 -3.68 6.45 18.33
C PHE A 96 -2.55 6.48 17.30
N ASN A 97 -2.78 5.85 16.15
CA ASN A 97 -1.99 6.08 14.93
C ASN A 97 -2.57 7.28 14.18
N THR A 98 -3.90 7.34 14.09
CA THR A 98 -4.66 8.33 13.34
C THR A 98 -5.81 8.89 14.17
N ILE A 99 -6.14 10.16 13.91
CA ILE A 99 -7.33 10.83 14.41
C ILE A 99 -8.10 11.34 13.20
N ALA A 100 -9.33 10.86 13.05
CA ALA A 100 -10.26 11.29 12.03
C ALA A 100 -11.31 12.23 12.65
N VAL A 101 -11.51 13.41 12.06
CA VAL A 101 -12.49 14.39 12.55
C VAL A 101 -13.51 14.67 11.45
N LYS A 102 -14.74 14.23 11.68
CA LYS A 102 -15.88 14.33 10.78
C LYS A 102 -16.75 15.51 11.15
N PHE A 103 -16.94 16.43 10.21
CA PHE A 103 -17.82 17.58 10.32
C PHE A 103 -19.08 17.31 9.50
N TYR A 104 -20.22 17.08 10.17
CA TYR A 104 -21.49 16.80 9.52
C TYR A 104 -22.22 18.08 9.10
N ASP A 105 -22.86 18.03 7.93
CA ASP A 105 -23.65 19.13 7.40
C ASP A 105 -25.01 19.28 8.12
N GLN A 106 -25.59 20.49 8.10
CA GLN A 106 -26.85 20.75 8.81
C GLN A 106 -28.00 19.86 8.29
N GLY A 107 -28.56 19.04 9.18
CA GLY A 107 -29.82 18.33 8.94
C GLY A 107 -29.73 16.80 8.74
N GLY A 108 -28.54 16.18 8.82
CA GLY A 108 -28.44 14.71 8.75
C GLY A 108 -27.05 14.12 9.07
N THR A 109 -26.98 12.80 9.17
CA THR A 109 -25.74 12.02 9.36
C THR A 109 -25.15 11.50 8.05
N ALA A 110 -25.67 11.96 6.90
CA ALA A 110 -25.38 11.35 5.60
C ALA A 110 -24.19 11.99 4.86
N GLY A 111 -24.01 13.32 4.95
CA GLY A 111 -22.89 14.03 4.33
C GLY A 111 -21.98 14.67 5.38
N TYR A 112 -20.66 14.58 5.18
CA TYR A 112 -19.67 15.15 6.08
C TYR A 112 -18.32 15.41 5.41
N SER A 113 -17.55 16.36 5.95
CA SER A 113 -16.13 16.54 5.63
C SER A 113 -15.27 15.91 6.70
N GLU A 114 -14.29 15.10 6.31
CA GLU A 114 -13.39 14.41 7.23
C GLU A 114 -11.97 14.90 7.06
N VAL A 115 -11.34 15.29 8.19
CA VAL A 115 -9.92 15.62 8.23
C VAL A 115 -9.17 14.51 8.95
N ILE A 116 -8.12 14.01 8.32
CA ILE A 116 -7.30 12.91 8.84
C ILE A 116 -5.97 13.49 9.35
N VAL A 117 -5.68 13.27 10.63
CA VAL A 117 -4.51 13.80 11.31
C VAL A 117 -3.70 12.66 11.93
N ASN A 118 -2.41 12.57 11.62
CA ASN A 118 -1.52 11.56 12.19
C ASN A 118 -1.04 11.95 13.59
N SER A 119 -0.93 10.96 14.48
CA SER A 119 -0.41 11.19 15.83
C SER A 119 1.07 11.63 15.84
N ARG A 120 1.84 11.20 14.83
CA ARG A 120 3.23 11.66 14.60
C ARG A 120 3.29 13.16 14.34
N ASP A 121 2.38 13.70 13.54
CA ASP A 121 2.33 15.13 13.24
C ASP A 121 1.95 15.94 14.47
N ILE A 122 1.03 15.42 15.29
CA ILE A 122 0.69 16.03 16.58
C ILE A 122 1.90 16.04 17.52
N THR A 123 2.65 14.94 17.57
CA THR A 123 3.88 14.87 18.37
C THR A 123 4.89 15.92 17.89
N SER A 124 5.07 16.03 16.58
CA SER A 124 5.92 17.04 15.95
C SER A 124 5.46 18.47 16.27
N LEU A 125 4.15 18.73 16.25
CA LEU A 125 3.54 20.00 16.62
C LEU A 125 3.79 20.35 18.10
N VAL A 126 3.69 19.36 19.00
CA VAL A 126 3.93 19.55 20.44
C VAL A 126 5.41 19.85 20.72
N VAL A 127 6.32 19.18 20.01
CA VAL A 127 7.77 19.43 20.11
C VAL A 127 8.17 20.73 19.40
N GLY A 128 7.32 21.26 18.52
CA GLY A 128 7.52 22.53 17.81
C GLY A 128 8.34 22.39 16.52
N THR A 129 8.49 21.18 15.97
CA THR A 129 9.20 20.94 14.70
C THR A 129 8.35 21.30 13.48
N ILE A 130 7.02 21.38 13.64
CA ILE A 130 6.07 21.87 12.63
C ILE A 130 5.13 22.88 13.27
N LYS A 131 4.76 23.94 12.54
CA LYS A 131 3.77 24.91 13.02
C LYS A 131 2.35 24.45 12.75
N LEU A 132 1.39 24.98 13.51
CA LEU A 132 -0.03 24.65 13.34
C LEU A 132 -0.53 24.97 11.92
N ASP A 133 -0.15 26.11 11.36
CA ASP A 133 -0.58 26.51 10.01
C ASP A 133 0.05 25.64 8.91
N GLU A 134 1.32 25.24 9.10
CA GLU A 134 2.03 24.33 8.19
C GLU A 134 1.37 22.95 8.21
N LEU A 135 1.05 22.43 9.41
CA LEU A 135 0.34 21.16 9.54
C LEU A 135 -1.09 21.26 8.99
N ALA A 136 -1.79 22.36 9.22
CA ALA A 136 -3.13 22.58 8.65
C ALA A 136 -3.09 22.61 7.11
N ALA A 137 -2.00 23.04 6.50
CA ALA A 137 -1.85 23.01 5.05
C ALA A 137 -1.61 21.58 4.51
N SER A 138 -0.93 20.72 5.28
CA SER A 138 -0.54 19.37 4.84
C SER A 138 -1.58 18.28 5.13
N VAL A 139 -2.41 18.43 6.17
CA VAL A 139 -3.43 17.42 6.51
C VAL A 139 -4.46 17.24 5.39
N SER A 140 -4.80 15.98 5.13
CA SER A 140 -5.76 15.62 4.10
C SER A 140 -7.20 15.82 4.60
N GLN A 141 -8.03 16.34 3.70
CA GLN A 141 -9.47 16.43 3.89
C GLN A 141 -10.18 15.62 2.79
N VAL A 142 -11.20 14.87 3.18
CA VAL A 142 -12.04 14.07 2.30
C VAL A 142 -13.50 14.46 2.51
N ASP A 143 -14.18 14.92 1.46
CA ASP A 143 -15.57 15.36 1.54
C ASP A 143 -16.52 14.25 1.06
N ILE A 144 -17.36 13.72 1.95
CA ILE A 144 -18.31 12.63 1.69
C ILE A 144 -19.73 13.19 1.57
N GLY A 145 -20.37 12.90 0.44
CA GLY A 145 -21.74 13.29 0.15
C GLY A 145 -22.76 12.24 0.60
N PRO A 146 -24.02 12.63 0.80
CA PRO A 146 -25.08 11.76 1.32
C PRO A 146 -25.47 10.60 0.39
N THR A 147 -25.12 10.69 -0.89
CA THR A 147 -25.40 9.67 -1.92
C THR A 147 -24.15 8.90 -2.35
N ASP A 148 -23.00 9.12 -1.69
CA ASP A 148 -21.77 8.42 -2.06
C ASP A 148 -21.87 6.93 -1.74
N SER A 149 -21.64 6.11 -2.76
CA SER A 149 -21.47 4.67 -2.58
C SER A 149 -20.15 4.37 -1.86
N LYS A 150 -20.00 3.18 -1.26
CA LYS A 150 -18.72 2.73 -0.68
C LYS A 150 -17.53 2.89 -1.63
N VAL A 151 -17.76 2.70 -2.93
CA VAL A 151 -16.76 2.91 -3.98
C VAL A 151 -16.43 4.40 -4.16
N SER A 152 -17.43 5.27 -4.20
CA SER A 152 -17.21 6.71 -4.31
C SER A 152 -16.41 7.24 -3.11
N ILE A 153 -16.79 6.80 -1.91
CA ILE A 153 -16.07 7.11 -0.67
C ILE A 153 -14.61 6.67 -0.80
N PHE A 154 -14.37 5.39 -1.11
CA PHE A 154 -13.01 4.86 -1.26
C PHE A 154 -12.15 5.68 -2.23
N ASN A 155 -12.68 6.01 -3.41
CA ASN A 155 -11.94 6.79 -4.41
C ASN A 155 -11.54 8.18 -3.92
N LYS A 156 -12.35 8.80 -3.06
CA LYS A 156 -12.03 10.11 -2.48
C LYS A 156 -10.87 10.01 -1.48
N TYR A 157 -10.83 8.94 -0.67
CA TYR A 157 -9.69 8.66 0.19
C TYR A 157 -8.44 8.31 -0.61
N LEU A 158 -8.58 7.53 -1.67
CA LEU A 158 -7.46 7.23 -2.56
C LEU A 158 -6.88 8.51 -3.19
N GLY A 159 -7.72 9.39 -3.75
CA GLY A 159 -7.23 10.65 -4.30
C GLY A 159 -6.52 11.54 -3.27
N ALA A 160 -6.96 11.49 -2.01
CA ALA A 160 -6.24 12.14 -0.91
C ALA A 160 -4.90 11.46 -0.61
N ALA A 161 -4.83 10.12 -0.66
CA ALA A 161 -3.61 9.36 -0.47
C ALA A 161 -2.60 9.58 -1.61
N GLU A 162 -3.04 9.56 -2.87
CA GLU A 162 -2.21 9.86 -4.05
C GLU A 162 -1.56 11.24 -3.94
N LYS A 163 -2.32 12.24 -3.51
CA LYS A 163 -1.77 13.58 -3.26
C LYS A 163 -0.67 13.59 -2.18
N GLN A 164 -0.75 12.70 -1.20
CA GLN A 164 0.31 12.55 -0.19
C GLN A 164 1.52 11.80 -0.75
N ILE A 165 1.33 10.80 -1.63
CA ILE A 165 2.43 10.14 -2.36
C ILE A 165 3.20 11.15 -3.21
N ASP A 166 2.50 12.02 -3.94
CA ASP A 166 3.10 13.08 -4.76
C ASP A 166 3.97 14.04 -3.93
N GLN A 167 3.69 14.15 -2.63
CA GLN A 167 4.42 14.96 -1.66
C GLN A 167 5.52 14.17 -0.91
N GLY A 168 5.65 12.86 -1.16
CA GLY A 168 6.56 11.97 -0.44
C GLY A 168 6.07 11.58 0.97
N HIS A 169 4.82 11.89 1.31
CA HIS A 169 4.18 11.59 2.59
C HIS A 169 3.54 10.21 2.57
N PHE A 170 4.38 9.18 2.49
CA PHE A 170 3.95 7.81 2.27
C PHE A 170 3.20 7.20 3.45
N TRP A 171 3.53 7.63 4.67
CA TRP A 171 2.88 7.10 5.87
C TRP A 171 1.46 7.64 5.96
N GLU A 172 1.30 8.92 5.66
CA GLU A 172 0.04 9.64 5.57
C GLU A 172 -0.86 8.98 4.51
N ALA A 173 -0.32 8.68 3.33
CA ALA A 173 -1.05 8.00 2.27
C ALA A 173 -1.64 6.65 2.71
N GLU A 174 -0.82 5.80 3.33
CA GLU A 174 -1.29 4.50 3.84
C GLU A 174 -2.36 4.67 4.93
N GLN A 175 -2.15 5.58 5.87
CA GLN A 175 -3.09 5.84 6.95
C GLN A 175 -4.45 6.37 6.45
N ILE A 176 -4.47 7.14 5.36
CA ILE A 176 -5.70 7.60 4.71
C ILE A 176 -6.47 6.42 4.14
N VAL A 177 -5.80 5.52 3.41
CA VAL A 177 -6.45 4.34 2.81
C VAL A 177 -6.94 3.37 3.89
N ASP A 178 -6.14 3.11 4.92
CA ASP A 178 -6.52 2.27 6.06
C ASP A 178 -7.73 2.85 6.81
N SER A 179 -7.84 4.19 6.93
CA SER A 179 -8.99 4.86 7.54
C SER A 179 -10.28 4.60 6.76
N ALA A 180 -10.22 4.66 5.42
CA ALA A 180 -11.35 4.37 4.56
C ALA A 180 -11.88 2.93 4.79
N ALA A 181 -10.96 1.97 4.81
CA ALA A 181 -11.27 0.56 5.00
C ALA A 181 -11.90 0.27 6.36
N ARG A 182 -11.36 0.86 7.45
CA ARG A 182 -11.86 0.64 8.82
C ARG A 182 -13.26 1.19 9.04
N ILE A 183 -13.55 2.36 8.47
CA ILE A 183 -14.80 3.10 8.72
C ILE A 183 -15.92 2.62 7.79
N HIS A 184 -15.61 2.40 6.51
CA HIS A 184 -16.62 2.12 5.48
C HIS A 184 -16.67 0.65 5.06
N GLY A 185 -15.68 -0.13 5.48
CA GLY A 185 -15.38 -1.44 4.93
C GLY A 185 -14.73 -1.31 3.55
N ASN A 186 -14.09 -2.38 3.11
CA ASN A 186 -13.61 -2.46 1.73
C ASN A 186 -14.80 -2.32 0.76
N PRO A 187 -14.65 -1.61 -0.37
CA PRO A 187 -15.65 -1.66 -1.43
C PRO A 187 -15.84 -3.11 -1.90
N PRO A 188 -17.04 -3.50 -2.39
CA PRO A 188 -17.26 -4.85 -2.89
C PRO A 188 -16.25 -5.18 -4.00
N GLU A 189 -15.56 -6.31 -3.83
CA GLU A 189 -14.40 -6.73 -4.64
C GLU A 189 -14.68 -6.98 -6.12
N THR A 190 -15.95 -7.06 -6.51
CA THR A 190 -16.33 -7.14 -7.93
C THR A 190 -15.96 -5.89 -8.72
N ASN A 191 -15.49 -4.85 -8.05
CA ASN A 191 -15.00 -3.64 -8.68
C ASN A 191 -13.48 -3.68 -8.87
N GLY A 192 -13.03 -4.21 -10.02
CA GLY A 192 -11.62 -4.23 -10.42
C GLY A 192 -10.89 -2.88 -10.29
N ARG A 193 -11.64 -1.77 -10.30
CA ARG A 193 -11.13 -0.43 -10.01
C ARG A 193 -10.40 -0.33 -8.65
N PHE A 194 -10.94 -0.90 -7.58
CA PHE A 194 -10.30 -0.87 -6.26
C PHE A 194 -8.91 -1.52 -6.29
N THR A 195 -8.80 -2.68 -6.93
CA THR A 195 -7.51 -3.37 -7.04
C THR A 195 -6.53 -2.61 -7.92
N ARG A 196 -7.01 -2.02 -9.02
CA ARG A 196 -6.16 -1.20 -9.89
C ARG A 196 -5.62 0.04 -9.19
N ASP A 197 -6.47 0.68 -8.41
CA ASP A 197 -6.15 1.84 -7.60
C ASP A 197 -5.09 1.49 -6.53
N MET A 198 -5.24 0.36 -5.86
CA MET A 198 -4.27 -0.12 -4.88
C MET A 198 -2.95 -0.62 -5.51
N ILE A 199 -2.99 -1.17 -6.72
CA ILE A 199 -1.77 -1.45 -7.51
C ILE A 199 -1.04 -0.15 -7.84
N THR A 200 -1.77 0.90 -8.20
CA THR A 200 -1.19 2.23 -8.50
C THR A 200 -0.52 2.82 -7.26
N LEU A 201 -1.16 2.71 -6.09
CA LEU A 201 -0.59 3.07 -4.79
C LEU A 201 0.72 2.31 -4.51
N ALA A 202 0.73 0.99 -4.73
CA ALA A 202 1.92 0.17 -4.52
C ALA A 202 3.07 0.53 -5.47
N GLN A 203 2.78 0.75 -6.76
CA GLN A 203 3.76 1.22 -7.74
C GLN A 203 4.32 2.60 -7.39
N GLY A 204 3.49 3.48 -6.82
CA GLY A 204 3.91 4.75 -6.26
C GLY A 204 4.97 4.55 -5.17
N PHE A 205 4.72 3.70 -4.18
CA PHE A 205 5.71 3.40 -3.14
C PHE A 205 7.01 2.82 -3.70
N ASP A 206 6.92 1.88 -4.65
CA ASP A 206 8.09 1.23 -5.24
C ASP A 206 8.96 2.21 -6.05
N THR A 207 8.34 3.03 -6.91
CA THR A 207 9.05 4.04 -7.73
C THR A 207 9.83 5.04 -6.87
N TRP A 208 9.33 5.33 -5.67
CA TRP A 208 9.95 6.23 -4.71
C TRP A 208 11.00 5.56 -3.79
N GLY A 209 11.19 4.24 -3.93
CA GLY A 209 12.21 3.48 -3.20
C GLY A 209 11.74 2.92 -1.86
N ASP A 210 10.43 2.73 -1.66
CA ASP A 210 9.86 2.04 -0.49
C ASP A 210 9.15 0.73 -0.90
N PRO A 211 9.91 -0.30 -1.33
CA PRO A 211 9.33 -1.56 -1.79
C PRO A 211 8.66 -2.36 -0.66
N GLU A 212 9.03 -2.12 0.61
CA GLU A 212 8.40 -2.79 1.76
C GLU A 212 6.93 -2.39 1.91
N ARG A 213 6.61 -1.11 1.70
CA ARG A 213 5.21 -0.65 1.70
C ARG A 213 4.44 -1.06 0.46
N ALA A 214 5.08 -1.02 -0.70
CA ALA A 214 4.50 -1.54 -1.93
C ALA A 214 4.05 -3.00 -1.74
N GLU A 215 4.93 -3.82 -1.17
CA GLU A 215 4.63 -5.20 -0.81
C GLU A 215 3.49 -5.32 0.20
N ALA A 216 3.51 -4.54 1.28
CA ALA A 216 2.47 -4.59 2.31
C ALA A 216 1.07 -4.31 1.73
N VAL A 217 0.96 -3.33 0.83
CA VAL A 217 -0.27 -3.02 0.10
C VAL A 217 -0.70 -4.20 -0.78
N LEU A 218 0.20 -4.73 -1.60
CA LEU A 218 -0.12 -5.83 -2.52
C LEU A 218 -0.50 -7.12 -1.78
N ARG A 219 0.17 -7.43 -0.65
CA ARG A 219 -0.19 -8.58 0.20
C ARG A 219 -1.60 -8.46 0.75
N LYS A 220 -1.99 -7.29 1.28
CA LYS A 220 -3.36 -7.05 1.76
C LYS A 220 -4.39 -7.34 0.66
N ILE A 221 -4.12 -6.92 -0.58
CA ILE A 221 -5.02 -7.17 -1.73
C ILE A 221 -5.09 -8.67 -2.05
N VAL A 222 -3.94 -9.32 -2.19
CA VAL A 222 -3.87 -10.74 -2.58
C VAL A 222 -4.51 -11.63 -1.51
N ASP A 223 -4.21 -11.40 -0.23
CA ASP A 223 -4.78 -12.17 0.88
C ASP A 223 -6.30 -11.98 0.96
N HIS A 224 -6.80 -10.75 0.73
CA HIS A 224 -8.23 -10.48 0.73
C HIS A 224 -8.94 -11.21 -0.42
N ARG A 225 -8.41 -11.07 -1.65
CA ARG A 225 -8.94 -11.74 -2.85
C ARG A 225 -8.87 -13.26 -2.76
N GLU A 226 -7.85 -13.79 -2.09
CA GLU A 226 -7.76 -15.22 -1.80
C GLU A 226 -8.88 -15.65 -0.84
N ALA A 227 -9.09 -14.92 0.26
CA ALA A 227 -10.11 -15.23 1.27
C ALA A 227 -11.55 -15.18 0.73
N THR A 228 -11.79 -14.38 -0.30
CA THR A 228 -13.08 -14.22 -0.99
C THR A 228 -13.19 -15.02 -2.29
N ASN A 229 -12.13 -15.74 -2.68
CA ASN A 229 -12.05 -16.55 -3.89
C ASN A 229 -12.27 -15.75 -5.20
N SER A 230 -11.70 -14.54 -5.28
CA SER A 230 -11.81 -13.58 -6.38
C SER A 230 -10.48 -13.36 -7.14
N LEU A 231 -9.68 -14.43 -7.31
CA LEU A 231 -8.38 -14.36 -8.01
C LEU A 231 -8.47 -14.63 -9.52
N ASN A 232 -9.66 -14.62 -10.12
CA ASN A 232 -9.89 -15.08 -11.49
C ASN A 232 -9.91 -13.97 -12.55
N ASP A 233 -9.67 -12.71 -12.18
CA ASP A 233 -9.68 -11.56 -13.09
C ASP A 233 -8.25 -11.03 -13.40
N SER A 234 -8.16 -10.09 -14.34
CA SER A 234 -6.87 -9.49 -14.74
C SER A 234 -6.22 -8.64 -13.65
N ASP A 235 -7.02 -8.04 -12.78
CA ASP A 235 -6.52 -7.12 -11.76
C ASP A 235 -5.90 -7.92 -10.59
N ALA A 236 -6.48 -9.07 -10.25
CA ALA A 236 -5.88 -10.06 -9.37
C ALA A 236 -4.53 -10.53 -9.93
N ASP A 237 -4.47 -10.92 -11.20
CA ASP A 237 -3.23 -11.38 -11.83
C ASP A 237 -2.13 -10.31 -11.81
N LEU A 238 -2.47 -9.04 -12.05
CA LEU A 238 -1.54 -7.91 -11.94
C LEU A 238 -1.06 -7.71 -10.49
N SER A 239 -1.94 -7.79 -9.49
CA SER A 239 -1.54 -7.64 -8.09
C SER A 239 -0.58 -8.76 -7.63
N ILE A 240 -0.83 -10.01 -8.05
CA ILE A 240 0.05 -11.15 -7.79
C ILE A 240 1.39 -10.95 -8.51
N GLN A 241 1.36 -10.51 -9.77
CA GLN A 241 2.57 -10.26 -10.54
C GLN A 241 3.46 -9.22 -9.84
N HIS A 242 2.92 -8.06 -9.50
CA HIS A 242 3.69 -7.01 -8.84
C HIS A 242 4.25 -7.46 -7.48
N LEU A 243 3.46 -8.21 -6.70
CA LEU A 243 3.94 -8.75 -5.43
C LEU A 243 5.12 -9.71 -5.64
N VAL A 244 5.02 -10.60 -6.62
CA VAL A 244 6.10 -11.54 -6.93
C VAL A 244 7.34 -10.81 -7.46
N ASP A 245 7.17 -9.84 -8.35
CA ASP A 245 8.27 -9.05 -8.89
C ASP A 245 9.07 -8.37 -7.77
N LEU A 246 8.40 -7.73 -6.81
CA LEU A 246 9.03 -7.15 -5.62
C LEU A 246 9.81 -8.18 -4.79
N LEU A 247 9.25 -9.38 -4.60
CA LEU A 247 9.93 -10.46 -3.87
C LEU A 247 11.17 -10.97 -4.62
N LEU A 248 11.08 -11.10 -5.95
CA LEU A 248 12.20 -11.53 -6.78
C LEU A 248 13.33 -10.50 -6.81
N GLU A 249 13.00 -9.22 -6.93
CA GLU A 249 13.95 -8.10 -6.87
C GLU A 249 14.63 -8.01 -5.50
N GLY A 250 13.86 -8.24 -4.43
CA GLY A 250 14.36 -8.40 -3.07
C GLY A 250 15.13 -9.70 -2.81
N LYS A 251 15.31 -10.57 -3.82
CA LYS A 251 15.94 -11.90 -3.73
C LYS A 251 15.27 -12.85 -2.72
N ARG A 252 14.01 -12.60 -2.37
CA ARG A 252 13.19 -13.40 -1.45
C ARG A 252 12.48 -14.53 -2.19
N TYR A 253 13.25 -15.33 -2.91
CA TYR A 253 12.74 -16.39 -3.79
C TYR A 253 11.90 -17.44 -3.07
N SER A 254 12.28 -17.79 -1.84
CA SER A 254 11.53 -18.77 -1.04
C SER A 254 10.14 -18.26 -0.64
N GLU A 255 9.99 -16.96 -0.40
CA GLU A 255 8.69 -16.38 -0.05
C GLU A 255 7.79 -16.26 -1.28
N ALA A 256 8.37 -15.93 -2.44
CA ALA A 256 7.66 -15.96 -3.71
C ALA A 256 7.17 -17.38 -4.06
N GLU A 257 8.02 -18.40 -3.90
CA GLU A 257 7.65 -19.80 -4.12
C GLU A 257 6.51 -20.24 -3.18
N GLN A 258 6.59 -19.90 -1.89
CA GLN A 258 5.54 -20.22 -0.91
C GLN A 258 4.21 -19.56 -1.26
N LEU A 259 4.23 -18.27 -1.61
CA LEU A 259 3.04 -17.54 -2.04
C LEU A 259 2.40 -18.19 -3.27
N LEU A 260 3.17 -18.43 -4.32
CA LEU A 260 2.67 -18.99 -5.58
C LEU A 260 2.19 -20.44 -5.43
N THR A 261 2.82 -21.23 -4.57
CA THR A 261 2.39 -22.60 -4.24
C THR A 261 1.08 -22.58 -3.45
N LYS A 262 0.91 -21.65 -2.51
CA LYS A 262 -0.34 -21.44 -1.79
C LYS A 262 -1.46 -21.07 -2.78
N LEU A 263 -1.21 -20.10 -3.66
CA LEU A 263 -2.16 -19.64 -4.67
C LEU A 263 -2.52 -20.74 -5.69
N ALA A 264 -1.59 -21.64 -6.03
CA ALA A 264 -1.87 -22.78 -6.92
C ALA A 264 -2.93 -23.74 -6.37
N ASN A 265 -3.11 -23.80 -5.05
CA ASN A 265 -4.14 -24.61 -4.40
C ASN A 265 -5.51 -23.93 -4.37
N ASN A 266 -5.60 -22.66 -4.81
CA ASN A 266 -6.86 -21.93 -4.84
C ASN A 266 -7.74 -22.42 -6.00
N PRO A 267 -9.01 -22.80 -5.77
CA PRO A 267 -9.90 -23.28 -6.82
C PRO A 267 -10.10 -22.30 -7.98
N SER A 268 -10.11 -20.98 -7.70
CA SER A 268 -10.27 -19.93 -8.72
C SER A 268 -9.06 -19.78 -9.66
N LEU A 269 -7.89 -20.28 -9.24
CA LEU A 269 -6.66 -20.32 -10.03
C LEU A 269 -6.37 -21.70 -10.62
N SER A 270 -7.27 -22.67 -10.46
CA SER A 270 -7.09 -24.01 -11.02
C SER A 270 -7.11 -24.00 -12.55
N GLN A 271 -6.43 -24.98 -13.17
CA GLN A 271 -6.46 -25.18 -14.62
C GLN A 271 -7.89 -25.23 -15.19
N ALA A 272 -8.84 -25.85 -14.46
CA ALA A 272 -10.21 -26.00 -14.92
C ALA A 272 -11.03 -24.70 -14.81
N ALA A 273 -10.79 -23.90 -13.77
CA ALA A 273 -11.52 -22.64 -13.54
C ALA A 273 -10.96 -21.48 -14.37
N ASN A 274 -9.63 -21.37 -14.44
CA ASN A 274 -8.94 -20.30 -15.16
C ASN A 274 -7.59 -20.77 -15.72
N PRO A 275 -7.57 -21.37 -16.93
CA PRO A 275 -6.34 -21.87 -17.53
C PRO A 275 -5.26 -20.81 -17.73
N LYS A 276 -5.67 -19.55 -17.99
CA LYS A 276 -4.75 -18.44 -18.23
C LYS A 276 -4.05 -18.01 -16.94
N ALA A 277 -4.81 -17.80 -15.86
CA ALA A 277 -4.23 -17.45 -14.56
C ALA A 277 -3.38 -18.59 -14.00
N TYR A 278 -3.80 -19.85 -14.21
CA TYR A 278 -3.00 -21.02 -13.86
C TYR A 278 -1.65 -21.05 -14.58
N ALA A 279 -1.64 -20.81 -15.91
CA ALA A 279 -0.41 -20.74 -16.69
C ALA A 279 0.51 -19.59 -16.24
N ALA A 280 -0.06 -18.42 -15.92
CA ALA A 280 0.70 -17.29 -15.39
C ALA A 280 1.33 -17.60 -14.01
N ASN A 281 0.59 -18.31 -13.14
CA ASN A 281 1.11 -18.76 -11.84
C ASN A 281 2.27 -19.75 -12.00
N LEU A 282 2.15 -20.71 -12.93
CA LEU A 282 3.24 -21.64 -13.27
C LEU A 282 4.45 -20.90 -13.84
N GLU A 283 4.24 -19.87 -14.66
CA GLU A 283 5.35 -19.09 -15.25
C GLU A 283 6.15 -18.38 -14.15
N ARG A 284 5.46 -17.82 -13.15
CA ARG A 284 6.08 -17.17 -11.99
C ARG A 284 6.81 -18.18 -11.10
N LEU A 285 6.26 -19.39 -10.90
CA LEU A 285 6.95 -20.46 -10.16
C LEU A 285 8.23 -20.88 -10.88
N ALA A 286 8.18 -21.03 -12.21
CA ALA A 286 9.34 -21.41 -13.00
C ALA A 286 10.46 -20.38 -12.88
N LEU A 287 10.14 -19.09 -12.84
CA LEU A 287 11.12 -18.02 -12.58
C LEU A 287 11.75 -18.15 -11.19
N CYS A 288 10.95 -18.45 -10.15
CA CYS A 288 11.47 -18.69 -8.80
C CYS A 288 12.41 -19.91 -8.76
N HIS A 289 12.04 -21.00 -9.45
CA HIS A 289 12.86 -22.20 -9.53
C HIS A 289 14.12 -22.01 -10.36
N ILE A 290 14.08 -21.23 -11.45
CA ILE A 290 15.28 -20.83 -12.20
C ILE A 290 16.23 -20.05 -11.29
N ALA A 291 15.72 -19.05 -10.55
CA ALA A 291 16.52 -18.22 -9.66
C ALA A 291 17.14 -19.01 -8.49
N THR A 292 16.51 -20.11 -8.07
CA THR A 292 17.00 -21.01 -7.01
C THR A 292 17.69 -22.27 -7.53
N ALA A 293 18.01 -22.32 -8.83
CA ALA A 293 18.67 -23.45 -9.51
C ALA A 293 17.91 -24.80 -9.43
N GLN A 294 16.61 -24.77 -9.18
CA GLN A 294 15.70 -25.92 -9.19
C GLN A 294 15.24 -26.24 -10.63
N TYR A 295 16.19 -26.47 -11.52
CA TYR A 295 15.97 -26.48 -12.96
C TYR A 295 14.97 -27.53 -13.46
N GLN A 296 14.93 -28.71 -12.83
CA GLN A 296 13.99 -29.78 -13.21
C GLN A 296 12.53 -29.39 -12.95
N LYS A 297 12.27 -28.65 -11.86
CA LYS A 297 10.91 -28.17 -11.56
C LYS A 297 10.51 -27.10 -12.57
N ALA A 298 11.38 -26.12 -12.81
CA ALA A 298 11.14 -25.09 -13.82
C ALA A 298 10.89 -25.69 -15.22
N GLU A 299 11.65 -26.72 -15.62
CA GLU A 299 11.45 -27.42 -16.89
C GLU A 299 10.07 -28.09 -16.96
N SER A 300 9.65 -28.77 -15.89
CA SER A 300 8.33 -29.39 -15.80
C SER A 300 7.20 -28.36 -15.91
N GLU A 301 7.31 -27.26 -15.17
CA GLU A 301 6.31 -26.18 -15.17
C GLU A 301 6.20 -25.51 -16.55
N LEU A 302 7.34 -25.18 -17.18
CA LEU A 302 7.35 -24.59 -18.52
C LEU A 302 6.78 -25.53 -19.58
N ASN A 303 7.07 -26.83 -19.51
CA ASN A 303 6.49 -27.82 -20.43
C ASN A 303 4.99 -28.01 -20.19
N GLN A 304 4.53 -27.91 -18.95
CA GLN A 304 3.09 -27.89 -18.63
C GLN A 304 2.42 -26.66 -19.25
N ILE A 305 3.03 -25.47 -19.16
CA ILE A 305 2.53 -24.25 -19.82
C ILE A 305 2.44 -24.44 -21.33
N VAL A 306 3.43 -25.06 -21.98
CA VAL A 306 3.37 -25.37 -23.42
C VAL A 306 2.13 -26.21 -23.73
N THR A 307 1.90 -27.28 -22.98
CA THR A 307 0.75 -28.18 -23.18
C THR A 307 -0.59 -27.44 -22.99
N LEU A 308 -0.67 -26.55 -21.99
CA LEU A 308 -1.86 -25.74 -21.74
C LEU A 308 -2.14 -24.76 -22.88
N LYS A 309 -1.11 -24.06 -23.36
CA LYS A 309 -1.24 -23.07 -24.43
C LYS A 309 -1.64 -23.71 -25.75
N GLU A 310 -1.07 -24.89 -26.06
CA GLU A 310 -1.43 -25.68 -27.24
C GLU A 310 -2.87 -26.22 -27.15
N GLY A 311 -3.28 -26.74 -25.99
CA GLY A 311 -4.62 -27.30 -25.78
C GLY A 311 -5.76 -26.27 -25.78
N ASN A 312 -5.49 -25.04 -25.32
CA ASN A 312 -6.50 -23.98 -25.20
C ASN A 312 -6.60 -23.07 -26.44
N GLY A 313 -5.80 -23.33 -27.48
CA GLY A 313 -5.76 -22.47 -28.67
C GLY A 313 -5.28 -21.05 -28.37
N GLU A 314 -4.41 -20.88 -27.37
CA GLU A 314 -3.84 -19.59 -27.01
C GLU A 314 -2.96 -19.05 -28.17
N SER A 315 -2.78 -17.73 -28.25
CA SER A 315 -2.05 -17.13 -29.38
C SER A 315 -0.65 -17.74 -29.53
N SER A 316 -0.20 -17.97 -30.76
CA SER A 316 1.16 -18.46 -31.02
C SER A 316 2.23 -17.60 -30.32
N ILE A 317 1.99 -16.29 -30.21
CA ILE A 317 2.86 -15.32 -29.53
C ILE A 317 3.08 -15.64 -28.04
N SER A 318 2.04 -16.06 -27.30
CA SER A 318 2.20 -16.41 -25.88
C SER A 318 3.03 -17.68 -25.70
N LEU A 319 2.95 -18.62 -26.66
CA LEU A 319 3.77 -19.82 -26.72
C LEU A 319 5.25 -19.50 -27.04
N ALA A 320 5.52 -18.52 -27.91
CA ALA A 320 6.89 -18.06 -28.17
C ALA A 320 7.61 -17.57 -26.91
N LYS A 321 6.91 -16.84 -26.03
CA LYS A 321 7.48 -16.40 -24.75
C LYS A 321 7.86 -17.58 -23.86
N THR A 322 7.04 -18.63 -23.80
CA THR A 322 7.37 -19.83 -23.02
C THR A 322 8.57 -20.58 -23.62
N PHE A 323 8.71 -20.64 -24.94
CA PHE A 323 9.92 -21.16 -25.56
C PHE A 323 11.15 -20.30 -25.28
N GLU A 324 11.00 -18.98 -25.21
CA GLU A 324 12.09 -18.09 -24.77
C GLU A 324 12.53 -18.41 -23.33
N SER A 325 11.58 -18.59 -22.41
CA SER A 325 11.86 -18.97 -21.02
C SER A 325 12.52 -20.35 -20.90
N LEU A 326 12.12 -21.33 -21.72
CA LEU A 326 12.80 -22.63 -21.82
C LEU A 326 14.24 -22.44 -22.34
N GLY A 327 14.43 -21.61 -23.36
CA GLY A 327 15.77 -21.28 -23.86
C GLY A 327 16.65 -20.65 -22.77
N ASP A 328 16.11 -19.73 -21.99
CA ASP A 328 16.81 -19.11 -20.86
C ASP A 328 17.17 -20.13 -19.79
N LEU A 329 16.26 -21.05 -19.46
CA LEU A 329 16.48 -22.16 -18.52
C LEU A 329 17.61 -23.11 -18.99
N TYR A 330 17.64 -23.50 -20.26
CA TYR A 330 18.71 -24.36 -20.77
C TYR A 330 20.04 -23.61 -20.86
N ARG A 331 20.01 -22.30 -21.16
CA ARG A 331 21.20 -21.45 -21.15
C ARG A 331 21.80 -21.34 -19.74
N THR A 332 20.99 -21.13 -18.70
CA THR A 332 21.49 -21.08 -17.30
C THR A 332 22.06 -22.42 -16.84
N GLN A 333 21.56 -23.55 -17.38
CA GLN A 333 22.15 -24.88 -17.19
C GLN A 333 23.42 -25.15 -18.01
N GLY A 334 23.82 -24.26 -18.92
CA GLY A 334 24.95 -24.47 -19.84
C GLY A 334 24.65 -25.41 -21.02
N LYS A 335 23.39 -25.82 -21.21
CA LYS A 335 22.93 -26.68 -22.32
C LYS A 335 22.66 -25.84 -23.57
N ARG A 336 23.73 -25.37 -24.20
CA ARG A 336 23.67 -24.39 -25.30
C ARG A 336 22.88 -24.88 -26.52
N GLY A 337 22.98 -26.18 -26.86
CA GLY A 337 22.25 -26.77 -27.99
C GLY A 337 20.73 -26.73 -27.80
N ASP A 338 20.26 -27.11 -26.61
CA ASP A 338 18.83 -27.06 -26.27
C ASP A 338 18.34 -25.61 -26.24
N ALA A 339 19.10 -24.71 -25.61
CA ALA A 339 18.78 -23.28 -25.60
C ALA A 339 18.62 -22.71 -27.02
N GLN A 340 19.53 -23.05 -27.93
CA GLN A 340 19.48 -22.62 -29.33
C GLN A 340 18.22 -23.12 -30.04
N ASN A 341 17.84 -24.38 -29.79
CA ASN A 341 16.63 -24.97 -30.38
C ASN A 341 15.37 -24.22 -29.93
N TYR A 342 15.25 -23.93 -28.63
CA TYR A 342 14.08 -23.22 -28.10
C TYR A 342 14.01 -21.75 -28.56
N TYR A 343 15.13 -21.02 -28.59
CA TYR A 343 15.15 -19.67 -29.14
C TYR A 343 14.77 -19.64 -30.63
N LYS A 344 15.19 -20.64 -31.43
CA LYS A 344 14.77 -20.76 -32.84
C LYS A 344 13.27 -21.01 -32.98
N ARG A 345 12.68 -21.85 -32.11
CA ARG A 345 11.22 -22.07 -32.09
C ARG A 345 10.45 -20.79 -31.75
N ALA A 346 10.90 -20.03 -30.75
CA ALA A 346 10.32 -18.74 -30.40
C ALA A 346 10.39 -17.75 -31.59
N ARG A 347 11.56 -17.66 -32.24
CA ARG A 347 11.79 -16.80 -33.41
C ARG A 347 10.87 -17.14 -34.57
N ALA A 348 10.72 -18.42 -34.91
CA ALA A 348 9.85 -18.88 -36.00
C ALA A 348 8.38 -18.45 -35.81
N ILE A 349 7.91 -18.47 -34.57
CA ILE A 349 6.57 -17.99 -34.22
C ILE A 349 6.46 -16.48 -34.43
N PHE A 350 7.42 -15.69 -33.95
CA PHE A 350 7.41 -14.23 -34.14
C PHE A 350 7.47 -13.85 -35.64
N ASP A 351 8.26 -14.58 -36.44
CA ASP A 351 8.32 -14.41 -37.89
C ASP A 351 6.97 -14.68 -38.57
N HIS A 352 6.22 -15.69 -38.10
CA HIS A 352 4.86 -15.93 -38.60
C HIS A 352 3.86 -14.86 -38.12
N ALA A 353 3.99 -14.40 -36.88
CA ALA A 353 3.08 -13.43 -36.28
C ALA A 353 3.09 -12.07 -36.99
N VAL A 354 4.25 -11.59 -37.46
CA VAL A 354 4.33 -10.27 -38.14
C VAL A 354 3.65 -10.26 -39.52
N VAL A 355 3.59 -11.42 -40.19
CA VAL A 355 2.93 -11.57 -41.50
C VAL A 355 1.50 -12.13 -41.42
N SER A 356 1.05 -12.53 -40.22
CA SER A 356 -0.28 -13.12 -40.03
C SER A 356 -1.39 -12.11 -40.35
N ARG A 357 -2.41 -12.58 -41.06
CA ARG A 357 -3.63 -11.80 -41.36
C ARG A 357 -4.67 -11.88 -40.25
N LYS A 358 -4.52 -12.83 -39.31
CA LYS A 358 -5.46 -13.00 -38.21
C LYS A 358 -5.15 -11.98 -37.11
N PRO A 359 -6.11 -11.10 -36.73
CA PRO A 359 -5.84 -10.01 -35.79
C PRO A 359 -5.25 -10.45 -34.46
N ASN A 360 -5.64 -11.63 -33.95
CA ASN A 360 -5.20 -12.18 -32.66
C ASN A 360 -3.82 -12.88 -32.69
N GLU A 361 -3.30 -13.17 -33.88
CA GLU A 361 -1.95 -13.74 -34.07
C GLU A 361 -0.97 -12.70 -34.61
N LYS A 362 -1.46 -11.50 -34.94
CA LYS A 362 -0.67 -10.44 -35.53
C LYS A 362 0.01 -9.61 -34.45
N ILE A 363 1.30 -9.30 -34.66
CA ILE A 363 2.05 -8.34 -33.84
C ILE A 363 2.41 -7.11 -34.64
N ASP A 364 2.59 -6.00 -33.93
CA ASP A 364 3.16 -4.78 -34.51
C ASP A 364 4.62 -5.02 -34.91
N TYR A 365 5.03 -4.39 -36.02
CA TYR A 365 6.38 -4.50 -36.56
C TYR A 365 7.47 -4.02 -35.60
N GLN A 366 7.20 -2.99 -34.80
CA GLN A 366 8.14 -2.48 -33.78
C GLN A 366 8.34 -3.51 -32.66
N VAL A 367 7.26 -4.12 -32.19
CA VAL A 367 7.29 -5.16 -31.15
C VAL A 367 8.04 -6.39 -31.66
N TYR A 368 7.75 -6.81 -32.89
CA TYR A 368 8.48 -7.87 -33.58
C TYR A 368 10.00 -7.59 -33.62
N HIS A 369 10.40 -6.41 -34.07
CA HIS A 369 11.82 -6.04 -34.19
C HIS A 369 12.57 -6.01 -32.86
N ALA A 370 11.92 -5.52 -31.81
CA ALA A 370 12.50 -5.53 -30.46
C ALA A 370 12.74 -6.97 -29.99
N ARG A 371 11.77 -7.87 -30.20
CA ARG A 371 11.87 -9.28 -29.83
C ARG A 371 12.90 -10.05 -30.65
N LEU A 372 12.97 -9.79 -31.95
CA LEU A 372 13.96 -10.40 -32.82
C LEU A 372 15.39 -10.04 -32.38
N ARG A 373 15.65 -8.76 -32.10
CA ARG A 373 16.96 -8.33 -31.58
C ARG A 373 17.34 -9.05 -30.28
N GLN A 374 16.41 -9.16 -29.33
CA GLN A 374 16.65 -9.87 -28.08
C GLN A 374 16.99 -11.35 -28.31
N LEU A 375 16.24 -12.03 -29.18
CA LEU A 375 16.49 -13.45 -29.50
C LEU A 375 17.82 -13.63 -30.25
N ASP A 376 18.14 -12.76 -31.19
CA ASP A 376 19.40 -12.82 -31.94
C ASP A 376 20.60 -12.57 -31.01
N ASP A 377 20.48 -11.65 -30.06
CA ASP A 377 21.52 -11.40 -29.06
C ASP A 377 21.67 -12.58 -28.10
N LYS A 378 20.56 -13.21 -27.66
CA LYS A 378 20.59 -14.46 -26.89
C LYS A 378 21.27 -15.59 -27.68
N LEU A 379 20.96 -15.73 -28.97
CA LEU A 379 21.57 -16.72 -29.86
C LEU A 379 23.07 -16.51 -30.08
N LYS A 380 23.55 -15.25 -30.11
CA LYS A 380 24.99 -14.93 -30.21
C LYS A 380 25.76 -15.20 -28.91
N GLN A 381 25.08 -15.19 -27.76
CA GLN A 381 25.68 -15.45 -26.45
C GLN A 381 25.82 -16.95 -26.15
N LEU A 382 25.12 -17.81 -26.90
CA LEU A 382 25.30 -19.27 -26.91
C LEU A 382 26.48 -19.62 -27.83
#